data_AF-A0AAV4V4X5-F1
#
_entry.id   AF-A0AAV4V4X5-F1
#
_cell.length_a   1.000
_cell.length_b   1.000
_cell.length_c   1.000
_cell.angle_alpha   90.00
_cell.angle_beta   90.00
_cell.angle_gamma   90.00
#
_symmetry.space_group_name_H-M   'P 1'
#
loop_
_entity.id
_entity.type
_entity.pdbx_description
1 polymer ?
#
loop_
_entity_poly.entity_id
_entity_poly.type
_entity_poly.pdbx_seq_one_letter_code
_entity_poly.pdbx_strand_id
1 'polypeptide(L)'
;MDIIYTKLYTRLSPYLVGILLAYYLYKRKQNNSPKLNLIILSVGWIAASSVSLACVFGLYNHELTLVGACFYNSLNRICYAFGLAWVIFVCVTGQGGAVNSILSWEVWIPLSRLTYCAYLVHPLVLEYAFFSMRRLLEFSHITMILHFLGLIFMSYVLALITSLLFESPVIRLERQLRDKFKS
;
A
#
# COMPACT_ATOMS: atom_id res chain seq x y z
N MET A 1 -12.42 -2.10 20.97
CA MET A 1 -11.11 -2.23 20.29
C MET A 1 -10.96 -1.06 19.30
N ASP A 2 -11.36 0.15 19.72
CA ASP A 2 -11.78 1.22 18.78
C ASP A 2 -10.93 2.49 18.88
N ILE A 3 -9.92 2.50 19.75
CA ILE A 3 -9.15 3.71 20.08
C ILE A 3 -7.85 3.80 19.26
N ILE A 4 -7.43 2.71 18.61
CA ILE A 4 -6.17 2.62 17.85
C ILE A 4 -6.43 2.68 16.34
N TYR A 5 -7.59 2.22 15.85
CA TYR A 5 -7.82 2.05 14.41
C TYR A 5 -8.33 3.30 13.67
N THR A 6 -8.91 4.25 14.39
CA THR A 6 -9.63 5.42 13.83
C THR A 6 -8.88 6.75 13.96
N LYS A 7 -7.74 6.79 14.66
CA LYS A 7 -7.04 8.06 14.93
C LYS A 7 -6.08 8.43 13.79
N LEU A 8 -6.42 9.50 13.06
CA LEU A 8 -5.65 10.06 11.94
C LEU A 8 -4.15 10.25 12.25
N TYR A 9 -3.82 10.60 13.51
CA TYR A 9 -2.44 10.84 13.94
C TYR A 9 -1.51 9.63 13.74
N THR A 10 -2.02 8.40 13.82
CA THR A 10 -1.22 7.18 13.62
C THR A 10 -0.82 6.96 12.16
N ARG A 11 -1.51 7.61 11.22
CA ARG A 11 -1.24 7.57 9.78
C ARG A 11 -0.68 8.90 9.24
N LEU A 12 -0.57 9.93 10.07
CA LEU A 12 -0.07 11.25 9.65
C LEU A 12 1.37 11.18 9.12
N SER A 13 2.20 10.31 9.71
CA SER A 13 3.60 10.14 9.35
C SER A 13 3.85 9.86 7.85
N PRO A 14 3.30 8.81 7.23
CA PRO A 14 3.49 8.57 5.80
C PRO A 14 2.89 9.68 4.92
N TYR A 15 1.79 10.33 5.35
CA TYR A 15 1.22 11.45 4.60
C TYR A 15 2.19 12.64 4.53
N LEU A 16 2.83 12.99 5.64
CA LEU A 16 3.82 14.08 5.67
C LEU A 16 5.01 13.76 4.77
N VAL A 17 5.53 12.53 4.81
CA VAL A 17 6.63 12.10 3.93
C VAL A 17 6.22 12.21 2.46
N GLY A 18 4.99 11.80 2.11
CA GLY A 18 4.45 11.92 0.75
C GLY A 18 4.30 13.38 0.29
N ILE A 19 3.81 14.27 1.16
CA ILE A 19 3.68 15.71 0.84
C ILE A 19 5.06 16.35 0.63
N LEU A 20 6.03 16.04 1.50
CA LEU A 20 7.40 16.52 1.35
C LEU A 20 8.04 16.04 0.04
N LEU A 21 7.83 14.76 -0.31
CA LEU A 21 8.27 14.19 -1.58
C LEU A 21 7.66 14.91 -2.78
N ALA A 22 6.34 15.12 -2.75
CA ALA A 22 5.62 15.80 -3.81
C ALA A 22 6.11 17.25 -4.00
N TYR A 23 6.34 17.97 -2.90
CA TYR A 23 6.90 19.32 -2.93
C TYR A 23 8.32 19.34 -3.53
N TYR A 24 9.16 18.38 -3.13
CA TYR A 24 10.51 18.26 -3.69
C TYR A 24 10.49 17.95 -5.19
N LEU A 25 9.62 17.03 -5.64
CA LEU A 25 9.43 16.70 -7.05
C LEU A 25 8.92 17.91 -7.84
N TYR A 26 7.98 18.67 -7.30
CA TYR A 26 7.45 19.89 -7.92
C TYR A 26 8.57 20.93 -8.15
N LYS A 27 9.37 21.22 -7.11
CA LYS A 27 10.48 22.16 -7.20
C LYS A 27 11.57 21.69 -8.18
N ARG A 28 11.84 20.38 -8.21
CA ARG A 28 12.80 19.79 -9.15
C ARG A 28 12.33 19.92 -10.60
N LYS A 29 11.04 19.69 -10.86
CA LYS A 29 10.41 19.86 -12.17
C LYS A 29 10.46 21.33 -12.61
N GLN A 30 10.24 22.27 -11.70
CA GLN A 30 10.34 23.69 -11.99
C GLN A 30 11.78 24.13 -12.33
N ASN A 31 12.77 23.59 -11.62
CA ASN A 31 14.17 23.94 -11.81
C ASN A 31 14.90 23.13 -12.90
N ASN A 32 14.20 22.28 -13.67
CA ASN A 32 14.79 21.38 -14.68
C ASN A 32 16.07 20.69 -14.20
N SER A 33 16.07 20.20 -12.96
CA SER A 33 17.30 19.69 -12.35
C SER A 33 17.85 18.47 -13.11
N PRO A 34 19.18 18.34 -13.24
CA PRO A 34 19.79 17.26 -14.00
C PRO A 34 19.46 15.88 -13.41
N LYS A 35 19.64 14.85 -14.25
CA LYS A 35 19.51 13.43 -13.85
C LYS A 35 20.48 13.12 -12.70
N LEU A 36 20.09 12.22 -11.78
CA LEU A 36 21.00 11.81 -10.71
C LEU A 36 22.13 10.92 -11.23
N ASN A 37 23.28 11.01 -10.55
CA ASN A 37 24.40 10.11 -10.77
C ASN A 37 24.03 8.66 -10.43
N LEU A 38 24.57 7.71 -11.19
CA LEU A 38 24.35 6.28 -11.01
C LEU A 38 24.73 5.79 -9.60
N ILE A 39 25.78 6.37 -8.99
CA ILE A 39 26.21 6.04 -7.62
C ILE A 39 25.13 6.41 -6.60
N ILE A 40 24.51 7.59 -6.74
CA ILE A 40 23.45 8.04 -5.82
C ILE A 40 22.22 7.13 -5.98
N LEU A 41 21.93 6.73 -7.22
CA LEU A 41 20.82 5.83 -7.52
C LEU A 41 21.01 4.46 -6.86
N SER A 42 22.20 3.83 -7.02
CA SER A 42 22.49 2.52 -6.45
C SER A 42 22.54 2.53 -4.92
N VAL A 43 23.19 3.55 -4.32
CA VAL A 43 23.18 3.74 -2.86
C VAL A 43 21.76 3.90 -2.34
N GLY A 44 20.93 4.70 -3.02
CA GLY A 44 19.54 4.89 -2.62
C GLY A 44 18.71 3.61 -2.72
N TRP A 45 18.91 2.76 -3.73
CA TRP A 45 18.25 1.46 -3.83
C TRP A 45 18.64 0.51 -2.69
N ILE A 46 19.93 0.42 -2.38
CA ILE A 46 20.43 -0.41 -1.27
C ILE A 46 19.86 0.10 0.05
N ALA A 47 19.90 1.42 0.28
CA ALA A 47 19.38 2.03 1.48
C ALA A 47 17.86 1.80 1.62
N ALA A 48 17.07 2.06 0.58
CA ALA A 48 15.62 1.86 0.59
C ALA A 48 15.24 0.39 0.83
N SER A 49 15.96 -0.54 0.20
CA SER A 49 15.70 -1.98 0.36
C SER A 49 16.09 -2.46 1.77
N SER A 50 17.24 -2.03 2.27
CA SER A 50 17.71 -2.35 3.63
C SER A 50 16.74 -1.83 4.69
N VAL A 51 16.32 -0.57 4.58
CA VAL A 51 15.35 0.04 5.50
C VAL A 51 14.03 -0.71 5.46
N SER A 52 13.52 -1.05 4.27
CA SER A 52 12.26 -1.78 4.12
C SER A 52 12.33 -3.19 4.71
N LEU A 53 13.45 -3.90 4.50
CA LEU A 53 13.68 -5.23 5.08
C LEU A 53 13.81 -5.17 6.60
N ALA A 54 14.57 -4.20 7.14
CA ALA A 54 14.69 -3.98 8.58
C ALA A 54 13.33 -3.64 9.22
N CYS A 55 12.49 -2.89 8.51
CA CYS A 55 11.12 -2.58 8.94
C CYS A 55 10.24 -3.85 9.04
N VAL A 56 10.37 -4.80 8.11
CA VAL A 56 9.55 -6.03 8.09
C VAL A 56 10.09 -7.10 9.04
N PHE A 57 11.40 -7.33 9.05
CA PHE A 57 12.03 -8.43 9.80
C PHE A 57 12.63 -8.00 11.15
N GLY A 58 12.66 -6.71 11.47
CA GLY A 58 13.29 -6.19 12.69
C GLY A 58 12.71 -6.70 14.01
N LEU A 59 11.50 -7.28 13.99
CA LEU A 59 10.84 -7.86 15.16
C LEU A 59 10.92 -9.40 15.21
N TYR A 60 11.60 -10.04 14.26
CA TYR A 60 11.66 -11.49 14.19
C TYR A 60 12.56 -12.06 15.29
N ASN A 61 11.99 -12.82 16.23
CA ASN A 61 12.67 -13.52 17.33
C ASN A 61 13.44 -12.64 18.34
N HIS A 62 13.08 -11.38 18.53
CA HIS A 62 13.65 -10.53 19.58
C HIS A 62 12.58 -9.98 20.52
N GLU A 63 12.75 -10.27 21.81
CA GLU A 63 11.99 -9.63 22.88
C GLU A 63 12.52 -8.20 23.06
N LEU A 64 11.82 -7.23 22.48
CA LEU A 64 12.14 -5.83 22.67
C LEU A 64 11.78 -5.39 24.09
N THR A 65 12.67 -4.63 24.72
CA THR A 65 12.31 -3.85 25.91
C THR A 65 11.15 -2.89 25.59
N LEU A 66 10.32 -2.55 26.58
CA LEU A 66 9.16 -1.67 26.40
C LEU A 66 9.50 -0.39 25.64
N VAL A 67 10.66 0.21 25.96
CA VAL A 67 11.17 1.40 25.28
C VAL A 67 11.48 1.11 23.80
N GLY A 68 12.17 0.02 23.51
CA GLY A 68 12.47 -0.41 22.14
C GLY A 68 11.20 -0.69 21.32
N ALA A 69 10.19 -1.32 21.92
CA ALA A 69 8.92 -1.60 21.27
C ALA A 69 8.15 -0.31 20.90
N CYS A 70 8.15 0.70 21.78
CA CYS A 70 7.53 2.00 21.51
C CYS A 70 8.23 2.75 20.38
N PHE A 71 9.58 2.77 20.39
CA PHE A 71 10.36 3.38 19.32
C PHE A 71 10.16 2.68 17.98
N TYR A 72 10.22 1.35 17.98
CA TYR A 72 10.01 0.55 16.77
C TYR A 72 8.60 0.80 16.19
N ASN A 73 7.55 0.72 17.00
CA ASN A 73 6.18 0.96 16.52
C ASN A 73 5.99 2.37 15.94
N SER A 74 6.67 3.38 16.49
CA SER A 74 6.56 4.77 16.04
C SER A 74 7.34 5.03 14.75
N LEU A 75 8.58 4.53 14.67
CA LEU A 75 9.51 4.82 13.57
C LEU A 75 9.32 3.89 12.37
N ASN A 76 8.91 2.64 12.60
CA ASN A 76 8.80 1.62 11.55
C ASN A 76 7.99 2.12 10.34
N ARG A 77 6.82 2.73 10.61
CA ARG A 77 5.95 3.28 9.56
C ARG A 77 6.58 4.45 8.80
N ILE A 78 7.34 5.31 9.49
CA ILE A 78 8.03 6.47 8.90
C ILE A 78 9.16 5.97 7.99
N CYS A 79 10.00 5.08 8.51
CA CYS A 79 11.13 4.50 7.78
C CYS A 79 10.67 3.75 6.52
N TYR A 80 9.60 2.94 6.65
CA TYR A 80 9.02 2.27 5.49
C TYR A 80 8.46 3.25 4.45
N ALA A 81 7.83 4.34 4.90
CA ALA A 81 7.34 5.40 4.00
C ALA A 81 8.48 6.10 3.24
N PHE A 82 9.64 6.30 3.87
CA PHE A 82 10.84 6.83 3.19
C PHE A 82 11.39 5.85 2.14
N GLY A 83 11.39 4.55 2.43
CA GLY A 83 11.75 3.52 1.45
C GLY A 83 10.85 3.57 0.22
N LEU A 84 9.54 3.64 0.42
CA LEU A 84 8.57 3.81 -0.67
C LEU A 84 8.72 5.15 -1.40
N ALA A 85 8.97 6.24 -0.68
CA ALA A 85 9.17 7.56 -1.26
C ALA A 85 10.36 7.57 -2.24
N TRP A 86 11.45 6.86 -1.92
CA TRP A 86 12.58 6.70 -2.82
C TRP A 86 12.18 5.98 -4.12
N VAL A 87 11.42 4.89 -4.03
CA VAL A 87 10.93 4.14 -5.21
C VAL A 87 10.08 5.04 -6.10
N ILE A 88 9.12 5.78 -5.53
CA ILE A 88 8.27 6.72 -6.26
C ILE A 88 9.12 7.79 -6.94
N PHE A 89 10.04 8.40 -6.20
CA PHE A 89 10.92 9.45 -6.71
C PHE A 89 11.72 9.01 -7.94
N VAL A 90 12.31 7.81 -7.86
CA VAL A 90 13.11 7.23 -8.94
C VAL A 90 12.25 6.87 -10.16
N CYS A 91 11.01 6.39 -9.95
CA CYS A 91 10.08 6.12 -11.05
C CYS A 91 9.64 7.41 -11.75
N VAL A 92 9.29 8.46 -11.00
CA VAL A 92 8.86 9.75 -11.55
C VAL A 92 9.98 10.47 -12.31
N THR A 93 11.23 10.32 -11.84
CA THR A 93 12.41 10.88 -12.54
C THR A 93 12.84 10.08 -13.77
N GLY A 94 12.17 8.97 -14.08
CA GLY A 94 12.48 8.11 -15.23
C GLY A 94 13.78 7.31 -15.07
N GLN A 95 14.30 7.18 -13.85
CA GLN A 95 15.53 6.44 -13.53
C GLN A 95 15.25 5.07 -12.87
N GLY A 96 14.00 4.62 -12.85
CA GLY A 96 13.59 3.38 -12.18
C GLY A 96 13.83 2.08 -12.93
N GLY A 97 14.31 2.13 -14.18
CA GLY A 97 14.71 0.95 -14.94
C GLY A 97 13.68 -0.19 -14.91
N ALA A 98 14.09 -1.35 -14.38
CA ALA A 98 13.25 -2.54 -14.26
C ALA A 98 12.02 -2.33 -13.36
N VAL A 99 12.16 -1.63 -12.23
CA VAL A 99 11.05 -1.39 -11.30
C VAL A 99 9.97 -0.54 -11.95
N ASN A 100 10.38 0.49 -12.69
CA ASN A 100 9.43 1.31 -13.43
C ASN A 100 8.65 0.49 -14.48
N SER A 101 9.34 -0.42 -15.18
CA SER A 101 8.71 -1.29 -16.19
C SER A 101 7.70 -2.26 -15.58
N ILE A 102 8.00 -2.82 -14.40
CA ILE A 102 7.10 -3.69 -13.65
C ILE A 102 5.88 -2.91 -13.17
N LEU A 103 6.07 -1.71 -12.60
CA LEU A 103 4.98 -0.88 -12.08
C LEU A 103 4.09 -0.30 -13.18
N SER A 104 4.64 -0.04 -14.37
CA SER A 104 3.88 0.47 -15.51
C SER A 104 3.17 -0.62 -16.32
N TRP A 105 3.17 -1.87 -15.85
CA TRP A 105 2.59 -2.97 -16.61
C TRP A 105 1.07 -2.89 -16.64
N GLU A 106 0.47 -3.06 -17.82
CA GLU A 106 -0.99 -2.94 -18.03
C GLU A 106 -1.82 -3.94 -17.22
N VAL A 107 -1.23 -5.07 -16.83
CA VAL A 107 -1.87 -6.07 -15.96
C VAL A 107 -2.28 -5.47 -14.60
N TRP A 108 -1.58 -4.45 -14.11
CA TRP A 108 -1.93 -3.77 -12.85
C TRP A 108 -3.15 -2.87 -12.98
N ILE A 109 -3.54 -2.46 -14.19
CA ILE A 109 -4.68 -1.55 -14.41
C ILE A 109 -5.99 -2.18 -13.91
N PRO A 110 -6.44 -3.36 -14.38
CA PRO A 110 -7.66 -3.97 -13.87
C PRO A 110 -7.56 -4.34 -12.38
N LEU A 111 -6.38 -4.80 -11.94
CA LEU A 111 -6.17 -5.17 -10.54
C LEU A 111 -6.32 -3.95 -9.61
N SER A 112 -5.78 -2.80 -10.01
CA SER A 112 -5.87 -1.55 -9.23
C SER A 112 -7.32 -1.07 -9.04
N ARG A 113 -8.18 -1.26 -10.05
CA ARG A 113 -9.62 -0.96 -9.94
C ARG A 113 -10.29 -1.91 -8.96
N LEU A 114 -9.98 -3.19 -9.08
CA LEU A 114 -10.53 -4.22 -8.19
C LEU A 114 -10.11 -4.02 -6.72
N THR A 115 -8.90 -3.50 -6.48
CA THR A 115 -8.41 -3.19 -5.13
C THR A 115 -9.32 -2.22 -4.37
N TYR A 116 -9.99 -1.28 -5.06
CA TYR A 116 -10.95 -0.39 -4.40
C TYR A 116 -12.17 -1.16 -3.87
N CYS A 117 -12.76 -2.01 -4.70
CA CYS A 117 -13.86 -2.89 -4.28
C CYS A 117 -13.42 -3.87 -3.20
N ALA A 118 -12.22 -4.43 -3.32
CA ALA A 118 -11.64 -5.31 -2.31
C ALA A 118 -11.45 -4.59 -0.99
N TYR A 119 -10.97 -3.34 -0.99
CA TYR A 119 -10.82 -2.53 0.23
C TYR A 119 -12.16 -2.31 0.96
N LEU A 120 -13.26 -2.12 0.23
CA LEU A 120 -14.58 -1.94 0.84
C LEU A 120 -15.16 -3.24 1.41
N VAL A 121 -14.95 -4.37 0.71
CA VAL A 121 -15.51 -5.67 1.09
C VAL A 121 -14.66 -6.38 2.15
N HIS A 122 -13.34 -6.16 2.15
CA HIS A 122 -12.41 -6.86 3.01
C HIS A 122 -12.74 -6.74 4.52
N PRO A 123 -13.09 -5.56 5.08
CA PRO A 123 -13.53 -5.46 6.47
C PRO A 123 -14.76 -6.32 6.79
N LEU A 124 -15.73 -6.40 5.88
CA LEU A 124 -16.93 -7.24 6.07
C LEU A 124 -16.56 -8.73 6.11
N VAL A 125 -15.63 -9.15 5.25
CA VAL A 125 -15.11 -10.53 5.23
C VAL A 125 -14.37 -10.85 6.53
N LEU A 126 -13.56 -9.91 7.03
CA LEU A 126 -12.87 -10.06 8.31
C LEU A 126 -13.86 -10.18 9.47
N GLU A 127 -14.83 -9.26 9.57
CA GLU A 127 -15.85 -9.30 10.64
C GLU A 127 -16.64 -10.61 10.63
N TYR A 128 -17.06 -11.07 9.45
CA TYR A 128 -17.73 -12.35 9.30
C TYR A 128 -16.84 -13.53 9.74
N ALA A 129 -15.57 -13.53 9.32
CA ALA A 129 -14.62 -14.58 9.69
C ALA A 129 -14.36 -14.62 11.20
N PHE A 130 -14.21 -13.45 11.85
CA PHE A 130 -14.03 -13.37 13.30
C PHE A 130 -15.30 -13.75 14.06
N PHE A 131 -16.49 -13.35 13.60
CA PHE A 131 -17.75 -13.71 14.24
C PHE A 131 -18.04 -15.21 14.13
N SER A 132 -17.66 -15.83 13.01
CA SER A 132 -17.78 -17.28 12.82
C SER A 132 -16.77 -18.08 13.64
N MET A 133 -15.73 -17.45 14.16
CA MET A 133 -14.65 -18.11 14.88
C MET A 133 -15.05 -18.41 16.33
N ARG A 134 -15.33 -19.68 16.62
CA ARG A 134 -15.77 -20.14 17.95
C ARG A 134 -14.65 -20.70 18.83
N ARG A 135 -13.42 -20.81 18.32
CA ARG A 135 -12.25 -21.36 19.05
C ARG A 135 -11.06 -20.42 18.93
N LEU A 136 -10.16 -20.47 19.92
CA LEU A 136 -8.87 -19.79 19.83
C LEU A 136 -8.06 -20.41 18.68
N LEU A 137 -7.51 -19.56 17.83
CA LEU A 137 -6.54 -19.99 16.83
C LEU A 137 -5.25 -20.38 17.52
N GLU A 138 -4.79 -21.60 17.27
CA GLU A 138 -3.44 -22.00 17.65
C GLU A 138 -2.43 -21.20 16.81
N PHE A 139 -1.49 -20.54 17.50
CA PHE A 139 -0.43 -19.77 16.86
C PHE A 139 0.56 -20.71 16.18
N SER A 140 0.37 -20.93 14.89
CA SER A 140 1.32 -21.59 14.00
C SER A 140 1.52 -20.74 12.75
N HIS A 141 2.77 -20.56 12.33
CA HIS A 141 3.13 -19.77 11.15
C HIS A 141 2.37 -20.24 9.90
N ILE A 142 2.26 -21.56 9.71
CA ILE A 142 1.58 -22.15 8.55
C ILE A 142 0.08 -21.82 8.59
N THR A 143 -0.55 -22.03 9.75
CA THR A 143 -1.98 -21.75 9.95
C THR A 143 -2.30 -20.27 9.70
N MET A 144 -1.42 -19.37 10.17
CA MET A 144 -1.58 -17.92 9.99
C MET A 144 -1.43 -17.50 8.52
N ILE A 145 -0.45 -18.06 7.80
CA ILE A 145 -0.26 -17.80 6.36
C ILE A 145 -1.47 -18.29 5.57
N LEU A 146 -1.97 -19.50 5.85
CA LEU A 146 -3.14 -20.05 5.16
C LEU A 146 -4.40 -19.21 5.40
N HIS A 147 -4.63 -18.75 6.63
CA HIS A 147 -5.75 -17.84 6.93
C HIS A 147 -5.61 -16.52 6.19
N PHE A 148 -4.41 -15.92 6.18
CA PHE A 148 -4.15 -14.68 5.48
C PHE A 148 -4.42 -14.79 3.98
N LEU A 149 -3.88 -15.83 3.33
CA LEU A 149 -4.11 -16.08 1.90
C LEU A 149 -5.59 -16.37 1.60
N GLY A 150 -6.26 -17.14 2.46
CA GLY A 150 -7.68 -17.45 2.31
C GLY A 150 -8.56 -16.19 2.41
N LEU A 151 -8.32 -15.34 3.40
CA LEU A 151 -9.06 -14.08 3.57
C LEU A 151 -8.83 -13.11 2.40
N ILE A 152 -7.59 -13.00 1.93
CA ILE A 152 -7.27 -12.20 0.74
C ILE A 152 -8.02 -12.75 -0.47
N PHE A 153 -7.90 -14.04 -0.74
CA PHE A 153 -8.57 -14.67 -1.88
C PHE A 153 -10.08 -14.43 -1.87
N MET A 154 -10.73 -14.70 -0.73
CA MET A 154 -12.17 -14.49 -0.57
C MET A 154 -12.56 -13.01 -0.77
N SER A 155 -11.77 -12.08 -0.24
CA SER A 155 -12.02 -10.65 -0.44
C SER A 155 -11.91 -10.22 -1.91
N TYR A 156 -10.96 -10.74 -2.67
CA TYR A 156 -10.84 -10.46 -4.11
C TYR A 156 -11.94 -11.11 -4.95
N VAL A 157 -12.39 -12.32 -4.61
CA VAL A 157 -13.53 -12.98 -5.27
C VAL A 157 -14.80 -12.17 -5.07
N LEU A 158 -15.08 -11.75 -3.84
CA LEU A 158 -16.26 -10.92 -3.55
C LEU A 158 -16.14 -9.52 -4.16
N ALA A 159 -14.94 -8.92 -4.18
CA ALA A 159 -14.68 -7.67 -4.88
C ALA A 159 -14.97 -7.76 -6.38
N LEU A 160 -14.71 -8.91 -6.99
CA LEU A 160 -15.00 -9.14 -8.40
C LEU A 160 -16.51 -9.20 -8.63
N ILE A 161 -17.24 -9.89 -7.76
CA ILE A 161 -18.71 -9.94 -7.83
C ILE A 161 -19.30 -8.54 -7.65
N THR A 162 -18.83 -7.77 -6.66
CA THR A 162 -19.36 -6.41 -6.41
C THR A 162 -18.98 -5.42 -7.50
N SER A 163 -17.77 -5.48 -8.06
CA SER A 163 -17.37 -4.62 -9.18
C SER A 163 -18.20 -4.93 -10.44
N LEU A 164 -18.48 -6.21 -10.73
CA LEU A 164 -19.35 -6.57 -11.86
C LEU A 164 -20.80 -6.11 -11.66
N LEU A 165 -21.35 -6.26 -10.45
CA LEU A 165 -22.75 -5.91 -10.17
C LEU A 165 -23.00 -4.41 -10.07
N PHE A 166 -22.06 -3.63 -9.54
CA PHE A 166 -22.28 -2.20 -9.27
C PHE A 166 -21.43 -1.28 -10.15
N GLU A 167 -20.14 -1.56 -10.31
CA GLU A 167 -19.24 -0.67 -11.05
C GLU A 167 -19.55 -0.70 -12.56
N SER A 168 -19.76 -1.90 -13.12
CA SER A 168 -20.02 -2.06 -14.56
C SER A 168 -21.32 -1.39 -15.07
N PRO A 169 -22.48 -1.48 -14.39
CA PRO A 169 -23.68 -0.75 -14.83
C PRO A 169 -23.57 0.75 -14.58
N VAL A 170 -22.93 1.19 -13.49
CA VAL A 170 -22.79 2.63 -13.18
C VAL A 170 -21.91 3.33 -14.22
N ILE A 171 -20.80 2.72 -14.64
CA ILE A 171 -19.96 3.28 -15.72
C ILE A 171 -20.73 3.38 -17.04
N ARG A 172 -21.56 2.38 -17.35
CA ARG A 172 -22.40 2.39 -18.56
C ARG A 172 -23.45 3.50 -18.49
N LEU A 173 -24.11 3.67 -17.35
CA LEU A 173 -25.10 4.72 -17.12
C LEU A 173 -24.47 6.12 -17.21
N GLU A 174 -23.29 6.31 -16.63
CA GLU A 174 -22.56 7.59 -16.68
C GLU A 174 -22.24 8.00 -18.11
N ARG A 175 -21.77 7.06 -18.95
CA ARG A 175 -21.50 7.32 -20.37
C ARG A 175 -22.77 7.76 -21.10
N GLN A 176 -23.88 7.05 -20.90
CA GLN A 176 -25.16 7.40 -21.53
C GLN A 176 -25.68 8.77 -21.10
N LEU A 177 -25.54 9.13 -19.81
CA LEU A 177 -25.92 10.45 -19.32
C LEU A 177 -25.03 11.55 -19.92
N ARG A 178 -23.71 11.34 -19.96
CA ARG A 178 -22.76 12.30 -20.53
C ARG A 178 -23.02 12.56 -22.01
N ASP A 179 -23.32 11.53 -22.78
CA ASP A 179 -23.64 11.65 -24.20
C ASP A 179 -24.96 12.40 -24.42
N LYS A 180 -25.94 12.21 -23.51
CA LYS A 180 -27.22 12.92 -23.54
C LYS A 180 -27.12 14.41 -23.21
N PHE A 181 -26.19 14.81 -22.33
CA PHE A 181 -25.97 16.23 -21.98
C PHE A 181 -25.05 16.98 -22.98
N LYS A 182 -24.37 16.26 -23.87
CA LYS A 182 -23.55 16.83 -24.94
C LYS A 182 -24.33 17.12 -26.23
N SER A 183 -25.56 16.61 -26.34
CA SER A 183 -26.52 16.87 -27.43
C SER A 183 -27.52 17.94 -27.04
#